data_AF-A0A4R3XYA8-F1
#
_entry.id   AF-A0A4R3XYA8-F1
#
_cell.length_a   1.000
_cell.length_b   1.000
_cell.length_c   1.000
_cell.angle_alpha   90.00
_cell.angle_beta   90.00
_cell.angle_gamma   90.00
#
_symmetry.space_group_name_H-M   'P 1'
#
loop_
_entity.id
_entity.type
_entity.pdbx_description
1 polymer ?
#
loop_
_entity_poly.entity_id
_entity_poly.type
_entity_poly.pdbx_seq_one_letter_code
_entity_poly.pdbx_strand_id
1 'polypeptide(L)'
;MLFVFAQTELPEEHSDIEAQRFQAGQGGALNPVMYVDKTLKELSNFTDLISESQQMGQPWQVVFVAGLAGKQGELPSSSEAQAAMEMMVKSIQQGAISNFLAYDREGSPMQFE
;
A
#
# COMPACT_ATOMS: atom_id res chain seq x y z
N MET A 1 -1.98 3.75 12.03
CA MET A 1 -2.26 3.62 10.59
C MET A 1 -1.19 2.72 10.00
N LEU A 2 -1.57 1.91 9.03
CA LEU A 2 -0.67 0.99 8.33
C LEU A 2 -0.59 1.45 6.88
N PHE A 3 0.63 1.50 6.34
CA PHE A 3 0.92 1.88 4.98
C PHE A 3 1.73 0.79 4.30
N VAL A 4 1.28 0.34 3.13
CA VAL A 4 2.01 -0.61 2.29
C VAL A 4 2.16 -0.01 0.90
N PHE A 5 3.40 0.18 0.47
CA PHE A 5 3.75 0.72 -0.83
C PHE A 5 4.02 -0.43 -1.78
N ALA A 6 3.41 -0.38 -2.95
CA ALA A 6 3.55 -1.41 -3.96
C ALA A 6 4.02 -0.82 -5.29
N GLN A 7 4.79 -1.64 -5.99
CA GLN A 7 5.05 -1.46 -7.40
C GLN A 7 4.08 -2.31 -8.21
N THR A 8 3.73 -1.84 -9.41
CA THR A 8 3.05 -2.64 -10.41
C THR A 8 4.09 -3.33 -11.29
N GLU A 9 3.99 -4.64 -11.46
CA GLU A 9 4.86 -5.41 -12.33
C GLU A 9 4.05 -6.25 -13.32
N LEU A 10 4.61 -6.50 -14.50
CA LEU A 10 4.03 -7.44 -15.44
C LEU A 10 4.57 -8.84 -15.11
N PRO A 11 3.72 -9.82 -14.78
CA PRO A 11 4.17 -11.18 -14.51
C PRO A 11 4.92 -11.79 -15.71
N GLU A 12 5.86 -12.70 -15.47
CA GLU A 12 6.58 -13.40 -16.56
C GLU A 12 5.62 -14.14 -17.49
N GLU A 13 4.61 -14.79 -16.91
CA GLU A 13 3.50 -15.40 -17.64
C GLU A 13 2.34 -14.40 -17.73
N HIS A 14 2.18 -13.77 -18.89
CA HIS A 14 1.08 -12.85 -19.16
C HIS A 14 0.56 -13.03 -20.59
N SER A 15 -0.70 -12.65 -20.79
CA SER A 15 -1.33 -12.53 -22.11
C SER A 15 -1.05 -11.16 -22.75
N ASP A 16 -1.22 -11.06 -24.07
CA ASP A 16 -1.10 -9.78 -24.79
C ASP A 16 -2.06 -8.71 -24.23
N ILE A 17 -3.23 -9.12 -23.76
CA ILE A 17 -4.23 -8.22 -23.16
C ILE A 17 -3.70 -7.67 -21.81
N GLU A 18 -3.08 -8.51 -20.99
CA GLU A 18 -2.48 -8.08 -19.72
C GLU A 18 -1.29 -7.16 -19.94
N ALA A 19 -0.45 -7.43 -20.94
CA ALA A 19 0.63 -6.53 -21.33
C ALA A 19 0.12 -5.15 -21.78
N GLN A 20 -0.93 -5.11 -22.61
CA GLN A 20 -1.55 -3.86 -23.05
C GLN A 20 -2.15 -3.07 -21.87
N ARG A 21 -2.85 -3.75 -20.96
CA ARG A 21 -3.40 -3.12 -19.74
C ARG A 21 -2.30 -2.58 -18.84
N PHE A 22 -1.22 -3.34 -18.64
CA PHE A 22 -0.07 -2.89 -17.88
C PHE A 22 0.57 -1.63 -18.49
N GLN A 23 0.77 -1.60 -19.81
CA GLN A 23 1.29 -0.42 -20.52
C GLN A 23 0.36 0.80 -20.43
N ALA A 24 -0.95 0.57 -20.32
CA ALA A 24 -1.95 1.62 -20.09
C ALA A 24 -2.07 2.05 -18.61
N GLY A 25 -1.31 1.44 -17.68
CA GLY A 25 -1.41 1.69 -16.25
C GLY A 25 -2.67 1.11 -15.59
N GLN A 26 -3.36 0.19 -16.27
CA GLN A 26 -4.64 -0.42 -15.88
C GLN A 26 -4.51 -1.92 -15.57
N GLY A 27 -3.31 -2.39 -15.25
CA GLY A 27 -3.04 -3.80 -14.99
C GLY A 27 -1.66 -4.02 -14.38
N GLY A 28 -1.31 -5.28 -14.17
CA GLY A 28 -0.08 -5.71 -13.50
C GLY A 28 -0.35 -6.32 -12.13
N ALA A 29 0.58 -7.14 -11.67
CA ALA A 29 0.62 -7.64 -10.31
C ALA A 29 1.11 -6.55 -9.35
N LEU A 30 0.57 -6.54 -8.14
CA LEU A 30 1.00 -5.64 -7.07
C LEU A 30 2.09 -6.32 -6.25
N ASN A 31 3.27 -5.72 -6.23
CA ASN A 31 4.41 -6.19 -5.47
C ASN A 31 4.72 -5.22 -4.32
N PRO A 32 4.40 -5.55 -3.06
CA PRO A 32 4.78 -4.74 -1.91
C PRO A 32 6.30 -4.59 -1.79
N VAL A 33 6.79 -3.36 -1.78
CA VAL A 33 8.22 -3.06 -1.69
C VAL A 33 8.64 -2.42 -0.38
N MET A 34 7.67 -1.86 0.35
CA MET A 34 7.91 -1.15 1.60
C MET A 34 6.64 -1.10 2.43
N TYR A 35 6.77 -1.09 3.75
CA TYR A 35 5.65 -0.90 4.66
C TYR A 35 6.08 -0.15 5.90
N VAL A 36 5.17 0.62 6.48
CA VAL A 36 5.40 1.37 7.72
C VAL A 36 4.10 1.52 8.49
N ASP A 37 4.15 1.38 9.80
CA ASP A 37 3.07 1.81 10.68
C ASP A 37 3.39 3.19 11.27
N LYS A 38 2.37 4.05 11.34
CA LYS A 38 2.48 5.39 11.93
C LYS A 38 1.27 5.69 12.79
N THR A 39 1.50 6.27 13.96
CA THR A 39 0.47 6.93 14.74
C THR A 39 0.11 8.29 14.14
N LEU A 40 -1.04 8.85 14.54
CA LEU A 40 -1.45 10.21 14.14
C LEU A 40 -0.50 11.31 14.64
N LYS A 41 0.37 11.01 15.63
CA LYS A 41 1.39 11.94 16.11
C LYS A 41 2.66 11.91 15.28
N GLU A 42 3.01 10.75 14.73
CA GLU A 42 4.22 10.56 13.92
C GLU A 42 4.02 11.00 12.47
N LEU A 43 2.79 10.89 11.96
CA LEU A 43 2.47 11.28 10.59
C LEU A 43 1.15 12.03 10.57
N SER A 44 1.23 13.32 10.24
CA SER A 44 0.09 14.25 10.30
C SER A 44 -0.55 14.49 8.93
N ASN A 45 0.19 14.31 7.84
CA ASN A 45 -0.28 14.58 6.49
C ASN A 45 0.38 13.63 5.47
N PHE A 46 -0.18 13.58 4.26
CA PHE A 46 0.28 12.71 3.19
C PHE A 46 1.61 13.16 2.57
N THR A 47 1.90 14.47 2.53
CA THR A 47 3.17 14.99 1.98
C THR A 47 4.38 14.51 2.78
N ASP A 48 4.26 14.41 4.10
CA ASP A 48 5.29 13.85 4.97
C ASP A 48 5.52 12.36 4.67
N LEU A 49 4.45 11.60 4.39
CA LEU A 49 4.52 10.18 4.03
C LEU A 49 5.29 9.99 2.72
N ILE A 50 4.98 10.81 1.71
CA ILE A 50 5.70 10.80 0.43
C ILE A 50 7.18 11.13 0.65
N SER A 51 7.47 12.18 1.42
CA SER A 51 8.84 12.62 1.69
C SER A 51 9.67 11.54 2.39
N GLU A 52 9.10 10.88 3.40
CA GLU A 52 9.74 9.73 4.06
C GLU A 52 9.93 8.55 3.10
N SER A 53 8.93 8.24 2.28
CA SER A 53 9.02 7.12 1.32
C SER A 53 10.17 7.32 0.32
N GLN A 54 10.41 8.57 -0.10
CA GLN A 54 11.51 8.91 -1.01
C GLN A 54 12.88 8.68 -0.37
N GLN A 55 13.02 8.94 0.94
CA GLN A 55 14.27 8.72 1.68
C GLN A 55 14.64 7.23 1.76
N MET A 56 13.66 6.33 1.67
CA MET A 56 13.91 4.89 1.65
C MET A 56 14.44 4.39 0.29
N GLY A 57 14.38 5.23 -0.76
CA GLY A 57 14.98 4.95 -2.07
C GLY A 57 14.29 3.86 -2.89
N GLN A 58 13.14 3.35 -2.45
CA GLN A 58 12.37 2.36 -3.19
C GLN A 58 11.36 3.06 -4.10
N PRO A 59 11.38 2.83 -5.43
CA PRO A 59 10.31 3.30 -6.29
C PRO A 59 9.00 2.60 -5.91
N TRP A 60 7.86 3.26 -6.15
CA TRP A 60 6.53 2.70 -5.89
C TRP A 60 5.51 3.51 -6.70
N GLN A 61 4.37 2.89 -7.03
CA GLN A 61 3.32 3.51 -7.84
C GLN A 61 2.05 3.76 -7.03
N VAL A 62 1.75 2.88 -6.07
CA VAL A 62 0.58 2.98 -5.21
C VAL A 62 0.96 2.79 -3.75
N VAL A 63 0.32 3.52 -2.85
CA VAL A 63 0.32 3.25 -1.42
C VAL A 63 -1.08 2.84 -0.97
N PHE A 64 -1.16 1.68 -0.32
CA PHE A 64 -2.35 1.20 0.36
C PHE A 64 -2.34 1.64 1.82
N VAL A 65 -3.49 2.06 2.33
CA VAL A 65 -3.66 2.61 3.68
C VAL A 65 -4.77 1.90 4.41
N ALA A 66 -4.49 1.48 5.65
CA ALA A 66 -5.47 0.91 6.56
C ALA A 66 -5.41 1.54 7.95
N GLY A 67 -6.58 1.74 8.55
CA GLY A 67 -6.70 2.08 9.97
C GLY A 67 -6.66 0.82 10.82
N LEU A 68 -5.77 0.78 11.81
CA LEU A 68 -5.80 -0.26 12.84
C LEU A 68 -6.43 0.31 14.11
N ALA A 69 -7.61 -0.19 14.45
CA ALA A 69 -8.33 0.22 15.63
C ALA A 69 -7.69 -0.35 16.90
N GLY A 70 -7.53 0.51 17.91
CA GLY A 70 -7.17 0.11 19.25
C GLY A 70 -8.31 -0.59 19.99
N LYS A 71 -8.02 -1.10 21.19
CA LYS A 71 -9.01 -1.75 22.07
C LYS A 71 -9.16 -0.95 23.36
N GLN A 72 -10.40 -0.76 23.80
CA GLN A 72 -10.71 -0.10 25.08
C GLN A 72 -10.10 1.31 25.24
N GLY A 73 -9.90 2.04 24.15
CA GLY A 73 -9.30 3.38 24.16
C GLY A 73 -7.77 3.39 24.17
N GLU A 74 -7.12 2.23 24.20
CA GLU A 74 -5.68 2.10 24.05
C GLU A 74 -5.29 1.87 22.59
N LEU A 75 -4.13 2.40 22.19
CA LEU A 75 -3.56 2.15 20.87
C LEU A 75 -3.22 0.65 20.71
N PRO A 76 -3.26 0.11 19.49
CA PRO A 76 -2.76 -1.23 19.23
C PRO A 76 -1.32 -1.37 19.71
N SER A 77 -1.01 -2.54 20.27
CA SER A 77 0.38 -2.88 20.60
C SER A 77 1.22 -3.01 19.31
N SER A 78 2.54 -2.90 19.43
CA SER A 78 3.46 -3.13 18.30
C SER A 78 3.30 -4.54 17.70
N SER A 79 3.01 -5.55 18.52
CA SER A 79 2.70 -6.91 18.05
C SER A 79 1.41 -6.97 17.21
N GLU A 80 0.35 -6.28 17.63
CA GLU A 80 -0.90 -6.23 16.88
C GLU A 80 -0.72 -5.45 15.57
N ALA A 81 0.04 -4.36 15.59
CA ALA A 81 0.40 -3.60 14.39
C ALA A 81 1.17 -4.45 13.38
N GLN A 82 2.18 -5.20 13.85
CA GLN A 82 2.96 -6.09 13.01
C GLN A 82 2.10 -7.20 12.38
N ALA A 83 1.26 -7.87 13.18
CA ALA A 83 0.37 -8.91 12.67
C ALA A 83 -0.62 -8.37 11.63
N ALA A 84 -1.18 -7.18 11.86
CA ALA A 84 -2.05 -6.52 10.91
C ALA A 84 -1.32 -6.12 9.62
N MET A 85 -0.08 -5.65 9.74
CA MET A 85 0.77 -5.31 8.59
C MET A 85 1.03 -6.55 7.72
N GLU A 86 1.39 -7.68 8.32
CA GLU A 86 1.63 -8.93 7.60
C GLU A 86 0.38 -9.42 6.87
N MET A 87 -0.80 -9.28 7.48
CA MET A 87 -2.06 -9.59 6.80
C MET A 87 -2.30 -8.66 5.63
N MET A 88 -2.08 -7.35 5.79
CA MET A 88 -2.26 -6.36 4.74
C MET A 88 -1.36 -6.63 3.53
N VAL A 89 -0.07 -6.91 3.77
CA VAL A 89 0.90 -7.29 2.71
C VAL A 89 0.41 -8.53 1.94
N LYS A 90 -0.01 -9.58 2.66
CA LYS A 90 -0.54 -10.81 2.04
C LYS A 90 -1.80 -10.56 1.22
N SER A 91 -2.72 -9.74 1.73
CA SER A 91 -3.94 -9.37 1.00
C SER A 91 -3.61 -8.62 -0.30
N ILE A 92 -2.64 -7.71 -0.28
CA ILE A 92 -2.21 -6.99 -1.50
C ILE A 92 -1.61 -7.94 -2.52
N GLN A 93 -0.72 -8.84 -2.10
CA GLN A 93 -0.13 -9.86 -2.98
C GLN A 93 -1.18 -10.80 -3.60
N GLN A 94 -2.29 -11.03 -2.91
CA GLN A 94 -3.41 -11.84 -3.39
C GLN A 94 -4.44 -11.03 -4.21
N GLY A 95 -4.23 -9.73 -4.40
CA GLY A 95 -5.19 -8.83 -5.07
C GLY A 95 -6.44 -8.50 -4.24
N ALA A 96 -6.49 -8.88 -2.97
CA ALA A 96 -7.59 -8.61 -2.05
C ALA A 96 -7.48 -7.21 -1.45
N ILE A 97 -7.54 -6.18 -2.31
CA ILE A 97 -7.24 -4.78 -1.96
C ILE A 97 -8.47 -3.89 -1.72
N SER A 98 -9.67 -4.42 -1.95
CA SER A 98 -10.94 -3.68 -1.84
C SER A 98 -11.25 -3.12 -0.44
N ASN A 99 -10.57 -3.61 0.59
CA ASN A 99 -10.71 -3.13 1.98
C ASN A 99 -9.72 -2.02 2.35
N PHE A 100 -8.85 -1.60 1.42
CA PHE A 100 -7.82 -0.59 1.67
C PHE A 100 -8.10 0.66 0.85
N LEU A 101 -7.76 1.81 1.43
CA LEU A 101 -7.65 3.02 0.63
C LEU A 101 -6.36 2.94 -0.18
N ALA A 102 -6.37 3.49 -1.38
CA ALA A 102 -5.20 3.48 -2.25
C ALA A 102 -4.99 4.86 -2.85
N TYR A 103 -3.73 5.30 -2.89
CA TYR A 103 -3.34 6.60 -3.40
C TYR A 103 -2.10 6.49 -4.29
N ASP A 104 -2.03 7.35 -5.30
CA ASP A 104 -0.81 7.56 -6.09
C ASP A 104 0.21 8.47 -5.35
N ARG A 105 1.30 8.86 -6.03
CA ARG A 105 2.36 9.69 -5.43
C ARG A 105 1.93 11.13 -5.22
N GLU A 106 0.91 11.56 -5.93
CA GLU A 106 0.30 12.88 -5.93
C GLU A 106 -0.79 12.99 -4.85
N GLY A 107 -1.16 11.87 -4.23
CA GLY A 107 -2.22 11.78 -3.22
C GLY A 107 -3.62 11.69 -3.82
N SER A 108 -3.74 11.40 -5.11
CA SER A 108 -5.02 11.14 -5.77
C SER A 108 -5.49 9.74 -5.41
N PRO A 109 -6.77 9.56 -5.04
CA PRO A 109 -7.32 8.25 -4.76
C PRO A 109 -7.34 7.40 -6.03
N MET A 110 -6.84 6.17 -5.93
CA MET A 110 -6.90 5.16 -6.98
C MET A 110 -8.10 4.23 -6.73
N GLN A 111 -8.80 3.85 -7.79
CA GLN A 111 -9.86 2.85 -7.76
C GLN A 111 -9.44 1.63 -8.57
N PHE A 112 -9.80 0.45 -8.06
CA PHE A 112 -9.54 -0.83 -8.70
C PHE A 112 -10.89 -1.50 -8.99
N GLU A 113 -11.06 -1.99 -10.21
CA GLU A 113 -12.27 -2.70 -10.70
C GLU A 113 -12.07 -4.20 -10.80
#